data_AF-A0AAV4EFW4-F1
#
_entry.id   AF-A0AAV4EFW4-F1
#
_cell.length_a   1.000
_cell.length_b   1.000
_cell.length_c   1.000
_cell.angle_alpha   90.00
_cell.angle_beta   90.00
_cell.angle_gamma   90.00
#
_symmetry.space_group_name_H-M   'P 1'
#
loop_
_entity.id
_entity.type
_entity.pdbx_description
1 polymer ?
#
loop_
_entity_poly.entity_id
_entity_poly.type
_entity_poly.pdbx_seq_one_letter_code
_entity_poly.pdbx_strand_id
1 'polypeptide(L)'
;MRNIEGLRGIHIGGHIINNLRYADDIVLFAENTKDLQRLLDIVREESQKRGLELNSKKTEITVVSRKETPPNIKVYINDTKLQQRDQFKYLEALISSDGRDTTEISIQNYI
;
A
#
# COMPACT_ATOMS: atom_id res chain seq x y z
N MET A 1 -2.97 7.35 -14.77
CA MET A 1 -3.24 8.09 -13.52
C MET A 1 -2.08 9.07 -13.35
N ARG A 2 -2.16 10.27 -13.94
CA ARG A 2 -1.04 11.26 -13.96
C ARG A 2 -0.97 12.11 -12.68
N ASN A 3 -1.98 12.01 -11.81
CA ASN A 3 -2.17 12.88 -10.65
C ASN A 3 -1.39 12.47 -9.39
N ILE A 4 -0.60 11.40 -9.46
CA ILE A 4 0.26 10.95 -8.34
C ILE A 4 1.74 11.34 -8.52
N GLU A 5 2.11 11.87 -9.69
CA GLU A 5 3.47 12.33 -9.97
C GLU A 5 3.72 13.63 -9.18
N GLY A 6 4.70 13.60 -8.27
CA GLY A 6 5.03 14.71 -7.36
C GLY A 6 4.56 14.54 -5.91
N LEU A 7 3.84 13.46 -5.60
CA LEU A 7 3.52 13.10 -4.21
C LEU A 7 4.64 12.26 -3.60
N ARG A 8 4.96 12.56 -2.34
CA ARG A 8 6.01 11.90 -1.57
C ARG A 8 5.69 10.41 -1.43
N GLY A 9 6.66 9.57 -1.78
CA GLY A 9 6.65 8.13 -1.59
C GLY A 9 7.77 7.72 -0.64
N ILE A 10 8.21 6.48 -0.73
CA ILE A 10 9.39 5.97 0.00
C ILE A 10 10.64 6.01 -0.89
N HIS A 11 11.81 6.19 -0.28
CA HIS A 11 13.09 6.22 -0.99
C HIS A 11 13.69 4.81 -1.10
N ILE A 12 13.87 4.33 -2.33
CA ILE A 12 14.49 3.03 -2.64
C ILE A 12 15.55 3.25 -3.73
N GLY A 13 16.82 2.96 -3.42
CA GLY A 13 17.90 3.02 -4.40
C GLY A 13 18.10 4.38 -5.08
N GLY A 14 17.79 5.49 -4.40
CA GLY A 14 17.85 6.85 -4.96
C GLY A 14 16.59 7.28 -5.73
N HIS A 15 15.57 6.43 -5.81
CA HIS A 15 14.29 6.72 -6.46
C HIS A 15 13.17 6.84 -5.42
N ILE A 16 12.21 7.72 -5.68
CA ILE A 16 10.98 7.82 -4.89
C ILE A 16 9.94 6.91 -5.53
N ILE A 17 9.46 5.92 -4.77
CA ILE A 17 8.41 4.99 -5.18
C ILE A 17 7.18 5.24 -4.31
N ASN A 18 6.05 5.58 -4.93
CA ASN A 18 4.79 5.84 -4.22
C ASN A 18 3.68 4.85 -4.57
N ASN A 19 3.88 4.00 -5.58
CA ASN A 19 2.91 2.97 -5.96
C ASN A 19 3.56 1.78 -6.67
N LEU A 20 2.96 0.60 -6.53
CA LEU A 20 3.17 -0.58 -7.36
C LEU A 20 1.83 -1.03 -7.93
N ARG A 21 1.82 -1.54 -9.17
CA ARG A 21 0.60 -1.97 -9.85
C ARG A 21 0.84 -3.27 -10.58
N TYR A 22 -0.09 -4.20 -10.44
CA TYR A 22 -0.10 -5.44 -11.20
C TYR A 22 -1.53 -5.88 -11.42
N ALA A 23 -1.91 -6.16 -12.67
CA ALA A 23 -3.29 -6.44 -13.07
C ALA A 23 -4.26 -5.41 -12.46
N ASP A 24 -5.22 -5.88 -11.65
CA ASP A 24 -6.23 -5.05 -10.99
C ASP A 24 -5.81 -4.55 -9.60
N ASP A 25 -4.64 -4.96 -9.09
CA ASP A 25 -4.15 -4.61 -7.76
C ASP A 25 -3.21 -3.40 -7.79
N ILE A 26 -3.41 -2.49 -6.83
CA ILE A 26 -2.58 -1.31 -6.59
C ILE A 26 -2.10 -1.30 -5.14
N VAL A 27 -0.81 -1.10 -4.95
CA VAL A 27 -0.17 -0.89 -3.65
C VAL A 27 0.32 0.56 -3.60
N LEU A 28 0.08 1.25 -2.48
CA LEU A 28 0.49 2.64 -2.28
C LEU A 28 1.50 2.73 -1.14
N PHE A 29 2.51 3.60 -1.30
CA PHE A 29 3.56 3.82 -0.33
C PHE A 29 3.68 5.30 0.01
N ALA A 30 3.77 5.60 1.30
CA ALA A 30 4.04 6.94 1.82
C ALA A 30 4.78 6.87 3.16
N GLU A 31 5.56 7.90 3.46
CA GLU A 31 6.32 8.00 4.72
C GLU A 31 5.43 8.36 5.94
N ASN A 32 4.22 8.87 5.71
CA ASN A 32 3.31 9.26 6.77
C ASN A 32 1.83 9.10 6.36
N THR A 33 0.97 9.05 7.37
CA THR A 33 -0.48 8.83 7.23
C THR A 33 -1.18 9.88 6.37
N LYS A 34 -0.75 11.14 6.45
CA LYS A 34 -1.40 12.25 5.70
C LYS A 34 -1.15 12.09 4.20
N ASP A 35 0.09 11.78 3.83
CA ASP A 35 0.46 11.55 2.44
C ASP A 35 -0.19 10.25 1.90
N LEU A 36 -0.30 9.22 2.73
CA LEU A 36 -1.03 7.98 2.37
C LEU A 36 -2.51 8.25 2.08
N GLN A 37 -3.21 8.99 2.94
CA GLN A 37 -4.61 9.36 2.72
C GLN A 37 -4.76 10.15 1.41
N ARG A 38 -3.87 11.13 1.16
CA ARG A 38 -3.91 11.92 -0.08
C ARG A 38 -3.69 11.07 -1.33
N LEU A 39 -2.76 10.12 -1.30
CA LEU A 39 -2.54 9.18 -2.40
C LEU A 39 -3.79 8.33 -2.66
N LEU A 40 -4.40 7.82 -1.60
CA LEU A 40 -5.61 7.02 -1.66
C LEU A 40 -6.80 7.81 -2.24
N ASP A 41 -6.98 9.06 -1.82
CA ASP A 41 -8.05 9.93 -2.31
C ASP A 41 -7.92 10.18 -3.81
N ILE A 42 -6.69 10.43 -4.29
CA ILE A 42 -6.42 10.62 -5.71
C ILE A 42 -6.69 9.34 -6.50
N VAL A 43 -6.25 8.18 -6.00
CA VAL A 43 -6.52 6.90 -6.65
C VAL A 43 -8.02 6.65 -6.74
N ARG A 44 -8.76 6.93 -5.67
CA ARG A 44 -10.22 6.82 -5.62
C ARG A 44 -10.88 7.73 -6.66
N GLU A 45 -10.55 9.01 -6.68
CA GLU A 45 -11.13 9.99 -7.63
C GLU A 45 -10.86 9.59 -9.08
N GLU A 46 -9.64 9.16 -9.39
CA GLU A 46 -9.26 8.73 -10.74
C GLU A 46 -9.92 7.41 -11.15
N SER A 47 -10.16 6.50 -10.20
CA SER A 47 -10.94 5.28 -10.41
C SER A 47 -12.41 5.60 -10.69
N GLN A 48 -13.01 6.50 -9.91
CA GLN A 48 -14.41 6.90 -10.08
C GLN A 48 -14.66 7.55 -11.44
N LYS A 49 -13.74 8.39 -11.93
CA LYS A 49 -13.80 8.96 -13.29
C LYS A 49 -13.84 7.91 -14.39
N ARG A 50 -13.38 6.69 -14.11
CA ARG A 50 -13.35 5.54 -15.03
C ARG A 50 -14.48 4.55 -14.77
N GLY A 51 -15.43 4.87 -13.90
CA GLY A 51 -16.52 3.97 -13.50
C GLY A 51 -16.08 2.83 -12.59
N LEU A 52 -14.91 2.94 -11.95
CA LEU A 52 -14.39 1.96 -11.00
C LEU A 52 -14.55 2.46 -9.57
N GLU A 53 -14.71 1.54 -8.63
CA GLU A 53 -14.81 1.85 -7.20
C GLU A 53 -13.79 1.02 -6.40
N LEU A 54 -13.19 1.66 -5.39
CA LEU A 54 -12.30 0.96 -4.45
C LEU A 54 -13.12 0.18 -3.44
N ASN A 55 -12.81 -1.11 -3.28
CA ASN A 55 -13.47 -1.96 -2.31
C ASN A 55 -12.85 -1.80 -0.92
N SER A 56 -13.46 -0.95 -0.08
CA SER A 56 -12.99 -0.69 1.29
C SER A 56 -12.88 -1.92 2.19
N LYS A 57 -13.61 -3.01 1.89
CA LYS A 57 -13.51 -4.28 2.64
C LYS A 57 -12.30 -5.11 2.24
N LYS A 58 -11.79 -4.92 1.02
CA LYS A 58 -10.60 -5.62 0.50
C LYS A 58 -9.33 -4.79 0.62
N THR A 59 -9.45 -3.48 0.75
CA THR A 59 -8.30 -2.59 0.94
C THR A 59 -7.83 -2.64 2.39
N GLU A 60 -6.56 -2.97 2.57
CA GLU A 60 -5.92 -3.07 3.89
C GLU A 60 -4.73 -2.11 3.98
N ILE A 61 -4.29 -1.87 5.21
CA ILE A 61 -3.15 -1.01 5.52
C ILE A 61 -2.14 -1.78 6.34
N THR A 62 -0.86 -1.62 6.02
CA THR A 62 0.23 -2.14 6.81
C THR A 62 1.17 -1.01 7.18
N VAL A 63 1.59 -0.98 8.45
CA VAL A 63 2.57 -0.01 8.95
C VAL A 63 3.88 -0.75 9.15
N VAL A 64 4.88 -0.40 8.36
CA VAL A 64 6.24 -0.93 8.51
C VAL A 64 7.01 -0.02 9.46
N SER A 65 7.43 -0.54 10.60
CA SER A 65 8.06 0.24 11.66
C SER A 65 8.98 -0.65 12.50
N ARG A 66 10.16 -0.12 12.87
CA ARG A 66 11.08 -0.78 13.80
C ARG A 66 10.66 -0.71 15.28
N LYS A 67 9.55 -0.03 15.57
CA LYS A 67 8.99 0.06 16.93
C LYS A 67 8.31 -1.25 17.29
N GLU A 68 8.49 -1.69 18.55
CA GLU A 68 7.85 -2.87 19.12
C GLU A 68 6.32 -2.84 18.98
N THR A 69 5.71 -1.65 19.11
CA THR A 69 4.31 -1.42 18.78
C THR A 69 4.20 -0.39 17.64
N PRO A 70 3.83 -0.81 16.42
CA PRO A 70 3.52 0.10 15.33
C PRO A 70 2.37 1.04 15.71
N PRO A 71 2.39 2.31 15.26
CA PRO A 71 1.29 3.23 15.53
C PRO A 71 -0.02 2.75 14.88
N ASN A 72 -1.14 2.96 15.57
CA ASN A 72 -2.46 2.81 14.97
C ASN A 72 -2.73 4.03 14.08
N ILE A 73 -2.77 3.82 12.76
CA ILE A 73 -3.07 4.91 11.82
C ILE A 73 -4.54 4.91 11.44
N LYS A 74 -5.04 6.08 11.05
CA LYS A 74 -6.43 6.28 10.63
C LYS A 74 -6.43 6.79 9.20
N VAL A 75 -6.96 5.98 8.30
CA VAL A 75 -7.08 6.24 6.87
C VAL A 75 -8.45 5.71 6.44
N TYR A 76 -9.11 6.42 5.53
CA TYR A 76 -10.51 6.23 5.21
C TYR A 76 -10.77 6.16 3.71
N ILE A 77 -11.79 5.38 3.33
CA ILE A 77 -12.43 5.43 2.00
C ILE A 77 -13.93 5.66 2.24
N ASN A 78 -14.52 6.74 1.70
CA ASN A 78 -15.96 7.04 1.86
C ASN A 78 -16.41 6.90 3.34
N ASP A 79 -15.68 7.52 4.27
CA ASP A 79 -15.91 7.44 5.73
C ASP A 79 -15.70 6.07 6.39
N THR A 80 -15.38 5.03 5.62
CA THR A 80 -15.03 3.72 6.15
C THR A 80 -13.55 3.71 6.53
N LYS A 81 -13.25 3.53 7.82
CA LYS A 81 -11.87 3.32 8.30
C LYS A 81 -11.34 2.00 7.73
N LEU A 82 -10.18 2.05 7.09
CA LEU A 82 -9.51 0.86 6.59
C LEU A 82 -8.92 0.02 7.74
N GLN A 83 -8.89 -1.29 7.55
CA GLN A 83 -8.33 -2.21 8.52
C GLN A 83 -6.80 -2.20 8.42
N GLN A 84 -6.15 -1.96 9.56
CA GLN A 84 -4.71 -2.11 9.71
C GLN A 84 -4.37 -3.57 10.04
N ARG A 85 -3.41 -4.14 9.32
CA ARG A 85 -2.89 -5.50 9.48
C ARG A 85 -1.39 -5.47 9.78
N ASP A 86 -0.92 -6.48 10.48
CA ASP A 86 0.48 -6.63 10.87
C ASP A 86 1.35 -7.21 9.75
N GLN A 87 0.73 -7.75 8.71
CA GLN A 87 1.39 -8.37 7.55
C GLN A 87 0.75 -7.88 6.26
N PHE A 88 1.59 -7.74 5.24
CA PHE A 88 1.19 -7.39 3.88
C PHE A 88 1.52 -8.56 2.95
N LYS A 89 0.52 -9.07 2.21
CA LYS A 89 0.73 -10.09 1.17
C LYS A 89 0.52 -9.48 -0.20
N TYR A 90 1.48 -9.65 -1.11
CA TYR A 90 1.37 -9.20 -2.49
C TYR A 90 2.08 -10.16 -3.43
N LEU A 91 1.36 -10.70 -4.41
CA LEU A 91 1.88 -11.68 -5.37
C LEU A 91 2.65 -12.83 -4.69
N GLU A 92 2.08 -13.37 -3.62
CA GLU A 92 2.65 -14.45 -2.80
C GLU A 92 3.89 -14.09 -1.97
N ALA A 93 4.44 -12.88 -2.13
CA ALA A 93 5.41 -12.33 -1.17
C ALA A 93 4.69 -11.86 0.10
N LEU A 94 5.22 -12.24 1.27
CA LEU A 94 4.76 -11.74 2.58
C LEU A 94 5.81 -10.79 3.15
N ILE A 95 5.40 -9.54 3.36
CA ILE A 95 6.20 -8.53 4.02
C ILE A 95 5.69 -8.39 5.46
N SER A 96 6.56 -8.68 6.42
CA SER A 96 6.27 -8.51 7.85
C SER A 96 6.44 -7.05 8.27
N SER A 97 5.64 -6.59 9.24
CA SER A 97 5.66 -5.20 9.76
C SER A 97 7.01 -4.74 10.35
N ASP A 98 7.89 -5.67 10.72
CA ASP A 98 9.26 -5.40 11.19
C ASP A 98 10.29 -5.24 10.06
N GLY A 99 9.84 -5.36 8.80
CA GLY A 99 10.69 -5.25 7.61
C GLY A 99 11.58 -6.47 7.36
N ARG A 100 11.34 -7.58 8.07
CA ARG A 100 12.01 -8.85 7.81
C ARG A 100 11.20 -9.67 6.81
N ASP A 101 11.88 -10.18 5.79
CA ASP A 101 11.38 -11.30 5.00
C ASP A 101 11.33 -12.53 5.90
N THR A 102 10.13 -13.03 6.19
CA THR A 102 9.94 -14.40 6.69
C THR A 102 9.60 -15.35 5.55
N THR A 103 9.46 -14.84 4.32
CA THR A 103 9.30 -15.64 3.11
C THR A 103 10.60 -15.59 2.34
N GLU A 104 11.41 -16.62 2.54
CA GLU A 104 12.37 -17.07 1.54
C GLU A 104 11.62 -17.16 0.21
N ILE A 105 12.05 -16.39 -0.79
CA ILE A 105 11.56 -16.54 -2.17
C ILE A 105 12.03 -17.91 -2.64
N SER A 106 11.25 -18.94 -2.31
CA SER A 106 11.38 -20.25 -2.92
C SER A 106 10.75 -20.13 -4.31
N ILE A 107 11.56 -19.75 -5.29
CA ILE A 107 11.24 -20.05 -6.69
C ILE A 107 11.32 -21.58 -6.82
N GLN A 108 10.30 -22.30 -6.38
CA GLN A 108 10.11 -23.67 -6.81
C GLN A 108 9.57 -23.61 -8.23
N ASN A 109 10.52 -23.63 -9.16
CA ASN A 109 10.43 -24.03 -10.55
C ASN A 109 9.07 -24.65 -10.91
N TYR A 110 8.28 -23.93 -11.71
CA TYR A 110 7.29 -24.57 -12.56
C TYR A 110 8.04 -25.10 -13.80
N ILE A 111 8.46 -26.36 -13.73
CA ILE A 111 8.67 -27.23 -14.90
C ILE A 111 7.58 -28.29 -14.83
#